data_AF-A0A2S4UW07-F1
#
_entry.id   AF-A0A2S4UW07-F1
#
_cell.length_a   1.000
_cell.length_b   1.000
_cell.length_c   1.000
_cell.angle_alpha   90.00
_cell.angle_beta   90.00
_cell.angle_gamma   90.00
#
_symmetry.space_group_name_H-M   'P 1'
#
loop_
_entity.id
_entity.type
_entity.pdbx_description
1 polymer ?
#
loop_
_entity_poly.entity_id
_entity_poly.type
_entity_poly.pdbx_seq_one_letter_code
_entity_poly.pdbx_strand_id
1 'polypeptide(L)'
;MFVEENRRNGKNCVADFTNPYVQTDDDRMDALAITPVCLRVAFTLDNKLGYIPISLDNPNYLLERKHEDDDGLDECHCSNCNVEKFRAGLSKIIHMKNDNLDALVSNPQDINNNPLNITLGNPATIAKWHPGPTDTPLEPVLESFAKSLLSDFKVLFAESFDLSASDFLPAGLFNIENA
;
A
#
# COMPACT_ATOMS: atom_id res chain seq x y z
N MET A 1 3.10 -0.35 -7.73
CA MET A 1 1.91 -1.13 -8.14
C MET A 1 1.87 -2.38 -7.28
N PHE A 2 0.71 -2.79 -6.80
CA PHE A 2 0.57 -4.04 -6.05
C PHE A 2 0.11 -5.14 -7.00
N VAL A 3 1.08 -5.85 -7.56
CA VAL A 3 0.87 -7.07 -8.35
C VAL A 3 1.60 -8.20 -7.63
N GLU A 4 1.02 -9.39 -7.64
CA GLU A 4 1.68 -10.57 -7.07
C GLU A 4 2.95 -10.88 -7.88
N GLU A 5 4.11 -10.93 -7.23
CA GLU A 5 5.37 -11.27 -7.92
C GLU A 5 5.33 -12.66 -8.54
N ASN A 6 4.61 -13.59 -7.91
CA ASN A 6 4.44 -14.95 -8.40
C ASN A 6 2.98 -15.38 -8.28
N ARG A 7 2.33 -15.59 -9.42
CA ARG A 7 0.95 -16.09 -9.51
C ARG A 7 0.95 -17.61 -9.73
N ARG A 8 0.10 -18.33 -9.00
CA ARG A 8 -0.07 -19.77 -9.19
C ARG A 8 -0.66 -20.04 -10.58
N ASN A 9 0.04 -20.86 -11.37
CA ASN A 9 -0.26 -21.13 -12.78
C ASN A 9 -0.17 -19.90 -13.71
N GLY A 10 0.43 -18.80 -13.25
CA GLY A 10 0.72 -17.64 -14.08
C GLY A 10 2.10 -17.71 -14.73
N LYS A 11 2.37 -16.76 -15.62
CA LYS A 11 3.67 -16.55 -16.27
C LYS A 11 4.58 -15.71 -15.37
N ASN A 12 5.48 -16.36 -14.66
CA ASN A 12 6.30 -15.73 -13.61
C ASN A 12 7.70 -15.34 -14.11
N CYS A 13 8.04 -15.63 -15.36
CA CYS A 13 9.26 -15.15 -15.99
C CYS A 13 9.05 -14.80 -17.46
N VAL A 14 9.97 -13.99 -18.02
CA VAL A 14 9.89 -13.53 -19.41
C VAL A 14 9.86 -14.69 -20.41
N ALA A 15 10.55 -15.80 -20.09
CA ALA A 15 10.60 -16.98 -20.95
C ALA A 15 9.24 -17.71 -21.09
N ASP A 16 8.30 -17.49 -20.17
CA ASP A 16 6.96 -18.09 -20.24
C ASP A 16 6.09 -17.45 -21.33
N PHE A 17 6.50 -16.30 -21.87
CA PHE A 17 5.81 -15.57 -22.94
C PHE A 17 6.33 -15.99 -24.31
N THR A 18 5.75 -17.06 -24.88
CA THR A 18 6.12 -17.58 -26.21
C THR A 18 5.79 -16.61 -27.35
N ASN A 19 4.70 -15.85 -27.23
CA ASN A 19 4.36 -14.75 -28.13
C ASN A 19 4.09 -13.46 -27.32
N PRO A 20 5.10 -12.61 -27.10
CA PRO A 20 4.98 -11.47 -26.18
C PRO A 20 4.04 -10.36 -26.67
N TYR A 21 3.65 -10.37 -27.94
CA TYR A 21 2.72 -9.39 -28.53
C TYR A 21 1.24 -9.80 -28.41
N VAL A 22 0.97 -11.07 -28.10
CA VAL A 22 -0.40 -11.60 -27.97
C VAL A 22 -0.58 -12.02 -26.53
N GLN A 23 -1.27 -11.18 -25.76
CA GLN A 23 -1.49 -11.36 -24.34
C GLN A 23 -3.00 -11.38 -24.07
N THR A 24 -3.47 -12.40 -23.35
CA THR A 24 -4.80 -12.37 -22.74
C THR A 24 -4.83 -11.38 -21.57
N ASP A 25 -6.01 -11.07 -21.02
CA ASP A 25 -6.10 -10.19 -19.85
C ASP A 25 -5.30 -10.73 -18.65
N ASP A 26 -5.27 -12.06 -18.46
CA ASP A 26 -4.43 -12.68 -17.44
C ASP A 26 -2.93 -12.52 -17.75
N ASP A 27 -2.53 -12.73 -19.00
CA ASP A 27 -1.13 -12.55 -19.43
C ASP A 27 -0.64 -11.11 -19.27
N ARG A 28 -1.52 -10.12 -19.45
CA ARG A 28 -1.20 -8.69 -19.26
C ARG A 28 -0.89 -8.40 -17.80
N MET A 29 -1.66 -8.99 -16.87
CA MET A 29 -1.39 -8.86 -15.43
C MET A 29 -0.06 -9.51 -15.05
N ASP A 30 0.20 -10.70 -15.58
CA ASP A 30 1.46 -11.41 -15.34
C ASP A 30 2.65 -10.65 -15.95
N ALA A 31 2.51 -10.13 -17.17
CA ALA A 31 3.52 -9.32 -17.84
C ALA A 31 3.84 -8.03 -17.07
N LEU A 32 2.82 -7.39 -16.50
CA LEU A 32 2.97 -6.17 -15.69
C LEU A 32 3.69 -6.43 -14.36
N ALA A 33 3.56 -7.63 -13.80
CA ALA A 33 4.30 -8.01 -12.59
C ALA A 33 5.81 -8.16 -12.84
N ILE A 34 6.22 -8.59 -14.04
CA ILE A 34 7.61 -8.93 -14.34
C ILE A 34 8.31 -7.96 -15.32
N THR A 35 7.58 -7.00 -15.90
CA THR A 35 8.13 -6.17 -16.97
C THR A 35 9.32 -5.33 -16.47
N PRO A 36 10.45 -5.33 -17.21
CA PRO A 36 11.59 -4.49 -16.87
C PRO A 36 11.45 -3.06 -17.39
N VAL A 37 10.42 -2.76 -18.20
CA VAL A 37 10.31 -1.48 -18.90
C VAL A 37 9.75 -0.37 -18.01
N CYS A 38 9.85 0.87 -18.46
CA CYS A 38 9.15 1.99 -17.82
C CYS A 38 7.64 1.73 -17.74
N LEU A 39 7.04 1.89 -16.54
CA LEU A 39 5.61 1.71 -16.35
C LEU A 39 4.76 2.72 -17.14
N ARG A 40 5.21 3.99 -17.25
CA ARG A 40 4.50 5.01 -18.05
C ARG A 40 4.35 4.54 -19.50
N VAL A 41 5.44 4.06 -20.09
CA VAL A 41 5.45 3.52 -21.45
C VAL A 41 4.65 2.21 -21.55
N ALA A 42 4.77 1.32 -20.56
CA ALA A 42 4.04 0.06 -20.53
C ALA A 42 2.53 0.29 -20.59
N PHE A 43 1.99 1.20 -19.78
CA PHE A 43 0.57 1.54 -19.81
C PHE A 43 0.15 2.20 -21.13
N THR A 44 0.98 3.05 -21.71
CA THR A 44 0.67 3.65 -23.01
C THR A 44 0.57 2.59 -24.10
N LEU A 45 1.51 1.65 -24.15
CA LEU A 45 1.50 0.58 -25.14
C LEU A 45 0.37 -0.41 -24.91
N ASP A 46 0.04 -0.70 -23.66
CA ASP A 46 -1.11 -1.53 -23.33
C ASP A 46 -2.42 -0.89 -23.83
N ASN A 47 -2.60 0.40 -23.59
CA ASN A 47 -3.79 1.13 -24.05
C ASN A 47 -3.86 1.26 -25.58
N LYS A 48 -2.71 1.40 -26.27
CA LYS A 48 -2.66 1.58 -27.73
C LYS A 48 -2.70 0.27 -28.51
N LEU A 49 -2.01 -0.77 -28.01
CA LEU A 49 -1.70 -2.00 -28.74
C LEU A 49 -2.24 -3.27 -28.07
N GLY A 50 -2.73 -3.18 -26.83
CA GLY A 50 -3.34 -4.30 -26.12
C GLY A 50 -2.35 -5.32 -25.54
N TYR A 51 -1.11 -4.92 -25.27
CA TYR A 51 -0.12 -5.79 -24.61
C TYR A 51 0.89 -4.99 -23.78
N ILE A 52 1.44 -5.62 -22.74
CA ILE A 52 2.52 -5.06 -21.92
C ILE A 52 3.89 -5.49 -22.48
N PRO A 53 4.78 -4.57 -22.87
CA PRO A 53 6.13 -4.95 -23.30
C PRO A 53 6.92 -5.58 -22.14
N ILE A 54 7.60 -6.69 -22.41
CA ILE A 54 8.40 -7.43 -21.40
C ILE A 54 9.92 -7.39 -21.70
N SER A 55 10.34 -6.56 -22.65
CA SER A 55 11.75 -6.39 -23.03
C SER A 55 12.04 -4.92 -23.36
N LEU A 56 13.23 -4.46 -22.98
CA LEU A 56 13.75 -3.12 -23.33
C LEU A 56 14.05 -3.01 -24.84
N ASP A 57 14.25 -4.13 -25.53
CA ASP A 57 14.49 -4.16 -26.98
C ASP A 57 13.18 -4.19 -27.78
N ASN A 58 12.02 -4.11 -27.12
CA ASN A 58 10.74 -4.08 -27.83
C ASN A 58 10.66 -2.85 -28.73
N PRO A 59 10.40 -3.00 -30.04
CA PRO A 59 10.44 -1.88 -30.98
C PRO A 59 9.41 -0.80 -30.65
N ASN A 60 8.22 -1.18 -30.17
CA ASN A 60 7.19 -0.22 -29.78
C ASN A 60 7.57 0.50 -28.48
N TYR A 61 8.26 -0.17 -27.55
CA TYR A 61 8.81 0.47 -26.35
C TYR A 61 9.84 1.55 -26.71
N LEU A 62 10.77 1.23 -27.61
CA LEU A 62 11.79 2.17 -28.07
C LEU A 62 11.19 3.36 -28.82
N LEU A 63 10.17 3.11 -29.67
CA LEU A 63 9.46 4.18 -30.37
C LEU A 63 8.71 5.10 -29.42
N GLU A 64 7.97 4.54 -28.45
CA GLU A 64 7.26 5.37 -27.46
C GLU A 64 8.25 6.11 -26.56
N ARG A 65 9.40 5.51 -26.22
CA ARG A 65 10.43 6.23 -25.48
C ARG A 65 11.00 7.42 -26.23
N LYS A 66 11.32 7.23 -27.50
CA LYS A 66 11.76 8.33 -28.37
C LYS A 66 10.69 9.42 -28.45
N HIS A 67 9.42 9.05 -28.55
CA HIS A 67 8.32 10.01 -28.56
C HIS A 67 8.24 10.82 -27.27
N GLU A 68 8.35 10.18 -26.10
CA GLU A 68 8.40 10.91 -24.82
C GLU A 68 9.58 11.90 -24.75
N ASP A 69 10.75 11.52 -25.28
CA ASP A 69 11.93 12.38 -25.34
C ASP A 69 11.73 13.57 -26.31
N ASP A 70 11.16 13.30 -27.50
CA ASP A 70 10.89 14.31 -28.54
C ASP A 70 9.83 15.34 -28.08
N ASP A 71 8.86 14.90 -27.28
CA ASP A 71 7.83 15.76 -26.66
C ASP A 71 8.33 16.48 -25.39
N GLY A 72 9.55 16.18 -24.93
CA GLY A 72 10.15 16.80 -23.75
C GLY A 72 9.45 16.44 -22.45
N LEU A 73 8.94 15.21 -22.32
CA LEU A 73 8.35 14.74 -21.06
C LEU A 73 9.42 14.62 -19.97
N ASP A 74 9.01 14.93 -18.74
CA ASP A 74 9.88 14.77 -17.57
C ASP A 74 10.35 13.31 -17.41
N GLU A 75 11.56 13.18 -16.83
CA GLU A 75 12.15 11.90 -16.49
C GLU A 75 11.19 11.06 -15.64
N CYS A 76 11.01 9.79 -16.01
CA CYS A 76 10.14 8.90 -15.25
C CYS A 76 10.83 8.40 -13.98
N HIS A 77 10.13 8.50 -12.84
CA HIS A 77 10.60 7.97 -11.56
C HIS A 77 9.79 6.76 -11.06
N CYS A 78 9.20 5.99 -11.99
CA CYS A 78 8.50 4.75 -11.62
C CYS A 78 9.45 3.71 -11.02
N SER A 79 8.89 2.64 -10.43
CA SER A 79 9.65 1.56 -9.77
C SER A 79 10.68 0.90 -10.67
N ASN A 80 10.50 0.93 -12.00
CA ASN A 80 11.43 0.34 -12.96
C ASN A 80 12.48 1.33 -13.48
N CYS A 81 12.20 2.64 -13.44
CA CYS A 81 13.13 3.69 -13.92
C CYS A 81 14.03 4.23 -12.80
N ASN A 82 13.55 4.29 -11.56
CA ASN A 82 14.34 4.72 -10.41
C ASN A 82 14.11 3.79 -9.21
N VAL A 83 14.74 2.62 -9.29
CA VAL A 83 14.60 1.55 -8.30
C VAL A 83 15.02 2.00 -6.89
N GLU A 84 16.11 2.75 -6.77
CA GLU A 84 16.65 3.20 -5.48
C GLU A 84 15.71 4.21 -4.79
N LYS A 85 15.20 5.19 -5.55
CA LYS A 85 14.22 6.15 -5.03
C LYS A 85 12.90 5.47 -4.66
N PHE A 86 12.44 4.52 -5.46
CA PHE A 86 11.26 3.72 -5.15
C PHE A 86 11.44 2.91 -3.86
N ARG A 87 12.59 2.23 -3.69
CA ARG A 87 12.90 1.49 -2.46
C ARG A 87 12.94 2.39 -1.22
N ALA A 88 13.57 3.55 -1.34
CA ALA A 88 13.58 4.54 -0.26
C ALA A 88 12.16 4.99 0.10
N GLY A 89 11.34 5.35 -0.89
CA GLY A 89 9.94 5.72 -0.67
C GLY A 89 9.12 4.60 -0.05
N LEU A 90 9.27 3.35 -0.52
CA LEU A 90 8.56 2.19 0.02
C LEU A 90 8.89 1.97 1.51
N SER A 91 10.16 2.14 1.90
CA SER A 91 10.56 2.01 3.32
C SER A 91 9.94 3.09 4.23
N LYS A 92 9.53 4.22 3.65
CA LYS A 92 9.01 5.41 4.34
C LYS A 92 7.49 5.56 4.21
N ILE A 93 6.83 4.71 3.43
CA ILE A 93 5.38 4.79 3.18
C ILE A 93 4.55 4.67 4.45
N ILE A 94 5.06 3.95 5.47
CA ILE A 94 4.43 3.83 6.79
C ILE A 94 4.41 5.17 7.58
N HIS A 95 5.24 6.14 7.18
CA HIS A 95 5.32 7.48 7.76
C HIS A 95 4.60 8.54 6.91
N MET A 96 3.91 8.10 5.85
CA MET A 96 3.15 8.96 4.96
C MET A 96 1.95 9.59 5.67
N LYS A 97 1.72 10.87 5.36
CA LYS A 97 0.59 11.69 5.79
C LYS A 97 0.09 12.48 4.58
N ASN A 98 -1.12 13.01 4.66
CA ASN A 98 -1.71 13.78 3.57
C ASN A 98 -0.87 15.01 3.19
N ASP A 99 -0.17 15.62 4.15
CA ASP A 99 0.63 16.82 3.97
C ASP A 99 2.08 16.55 3.51
N ASN A 100 2.52 15.29 3.48
CA ASN A 100 3.90 14.93 3.14
C ASN A 100 4.05 13.98 1.94
N LEU A 101 2.96 13.70 1.22
CA LEU A 101 2.97 12.80 0.06
C LEU A 101 3.95 13.27 -1.03
N ASP A 102 3.92 14.56 -1.39
CA ASP A 102 4.80 15.10 -2.43
C ASP A 102 6.28 15.01 -2.04
N ALA A 103 6.58 15.25 -0.76
CA ALA A 103 7.91 15.11 -0.20
C ALA A 103 8.37 13.64 -0.19
N LEU A 104 7.49 12.70 0.16
CA LEU A 104 7.77 11.26 0.12
C LEU A 104 8.10 10.80 -1.31
N VAL A 105 7.33 11.27 -2.30
CA VAL A 105 7.53 10.90 -3.71
C VAL A 105 8.80 11.56 -4.26
N SER A 106 9.06 12.82 -3.93
CA SER A 106 10.17 13.59 -4.49
C SER A 106 11.50 13.28 -3.80
N ASN A 107 11.52 13.31 -2.47
CA ASN A 107 12.70 13.21 -1.61
C ASN A 107 12.39 12.31 -0.39
N PRO A 108 12.23 10.99 -0.59
CA PRO A 108 11.83 10.07 0.49
C PRO A 108 12.78 10.05 1.68
N GLN A 109 14.05 10.43 1.49
CA GLN A 109 15.05 10.48 2.56
C GLN A 109 14.76 11.56 3.61
N ASP A 110 14.04 12.61 3.24
CA ASP A 110 13.71 13.73 4.12
C ASP A 110 12.53 13.40 5.05
N ILE A 111 11.86 12.25 4.83
CA ILE A 111 10.77 11.78 5.67
C ILE A 111 11.32 11.22 6.98
N ASN A 112 11.05 11.96 8.05
CA ASN A 112 11.39 11.59 9.42
C ASN A 112 10.61 10.35 9.86
N ASN A 113 11.29 9.44 10.55
CA ASN A 113 10.64 8.26 11.12
C ASN A 113 9.76 8.68 12.29
N ASN A 114 8.50 8.23 12.27
CA ASN A 114 7.63 8.33 13.43
C ASN A 114 7.84 7.09 14.31
N PRO A 115 8.31 7.23 15.56
CA PRO A 115 8.55 6.08 16.45
C PRO A 115 7.28 5.29 16.81
N LEU A 116 6.10 5.87 16.58
CA LEU A 116 4.81 5.20 16.79
C LEU A 116 4.34 4.39 15.57
N ASN A 117 4.80 4.74 14.36
CA ASN A 117 4.45 4.02 13.13
C ASN A 117 5.54 2.98 12.83
N ILE A 118 5.54 1.90 13.59
CA ILE A 118 6.43 0.75 13.37
C ILE A 118 5.73 -0.33 12.56
N THR A 119 6.50 -1.08 11.77
CA THR A 119 5.98 -2.28 11.10
C THR A 119 5.51 -3.28 12.15
N LEU A 120 4.23 -3.61 12.14
CA LEU A 120 3.70 -4.68 12.97
C LEU A 120 4.29 -6.00 12.49
N GLY A 121 5.17 -6.58 13.31
CA GLY A 121 5.63 -7.95 13.12
C GLY A 121 4.52 -8.91 13.49
N ASN A 122 4.25 -9.90 12.64
CA ASN A 122 3.41 -11.03 13.04
C ASN A 122 4.11 -11.73 14.22
N PRO A 123 3.45 -11.88 15.38
CA PRO A 123 4.05 -12.59 16.49
C PRO A 123 4.28 -14.06 16.07
N ALA A 124 5.46 -14.60 16.37
CA ALA A 124 5.83 -15.98 16.04
C ALA A 124 4.86 -17.02 16.64
N THR A 125 4.17 -16.63 17.71
CA THR A 125 3.08 -17.36 18.34
C THR A 125 1.94 -16.39 18.64
N ILE A 126 0.77 -16.64 18.06
CA ILE A 126 -0.46 -15.98 18.51
C ILE A 126 -0.75 -16.53 19.91
N ALA A 127 -0.55 -15.70 20.94
CA ALA A 127 -0.95 -16.06 22.29
C ALA A 127 -2.44 -16.41 22.26
N LYS A 128 -2.80 -17.61 22.68
CA LYS A 128 -4.21 -17.95 22.91
C LYS A 128 -4.67 -17.15 24.11
N TRP A 129 -5.22 -15.98 23.85
CA TRP A 129 -5.88 -15.19 24.87
C TRP A 129 -7.20 -15.89 25.19
N HIS A 130 -7.27 -16.46 26.38
CA HIS A 130 -8.53 -16.90 26.95
C HIS A 130 -9.01 -15.75 27.84
N PRO A 131 -10.01 -14.95 27.40
CA PRO A 131 -10.67 -14.05 28.32
C PRO A 131 -11.10 -14.85 29.54
N GLY A 132 -10.79 -14.34 30.73
CA GLY A 132 -11.41 -14.87 31.94
C GLY A 132 -12.93 -14.75 31.87
N PRO A 133 -13.68 -15.42 32.77
CA PRO A 133 -15.13 -15.29 32.83
C PRO A 133 -15.53 -13.81 32.91
N THR A 134 -16.36 -13.34 31.97
CA THR A 134 -16.89 -11.97 31.94
C THR A 134 -18.04 -11.76 32.93
N ASP A 135 -18.44 -12.81 33.63
CA ASP A 135 -19.58 -12.80 34.55
C ASP A 135 -19.24 -12.20 35.92
N THR A 136 -17.96 -12.04 36.23
CA THR A 136 -17.50 -11.39 37.47
C THR A 136 -17.25 -9.90 37.22
N PRO A 137 -17.87 -9.00 37.99
CA PRO A 137 -17.56 -7.58 37.94
C PRO A 137 -16.06 -7.31 38.15
N LEU A 138 -15.55 -6.28 37.49
CA LEU A 138 -14.18 -5.81 37.71
C LEU A 138 -14.00 -5.37 39.17
N GLU A 139 -12.78 -5.47 39.68
CA GLU A 139 -12.46 -4.81 40.95
C GLU A 139 -12.72 -3.30 40.84
N PRO A 140 -13.20 -2.61 41.89
CA PRO A 140 -13.60 -1.20 41.80
C PRO A 140 -12.52 -0.27 41.22
N VAL A 141 -11.24 -0.56 41.50
CA VAL A 141 -10.10 0.20 40.98
C VAL A 141 -9.97 0.02 39.46
N LEU A 142 -10.14 -1.20 38.97
CA LEU A 142 -10.08 -1.52 37.55
C LEU A 142 -11.29 -0.98 36.79
N GLU A 143 -12.46 -1.00 37.42
CA GLU A 143 -13.67 -0.40 36.86
C GLU A 143 -13.53 1.12 36.72
N SER A 144 -13.04 1.79 37.77
CA SER A 144 -12.75 3.22 37.74
C SER A 144 -11.71 3.57 36.67
N PHE A 145 -10.67 2.74 36.53
CA PHE A 145 -9.64 2.95 35.52
C PHE A 145 -10.18 2.77 34.10
N ALA A 146 -10.99 1.74 33.84
CA ALA A 146 -11.65 1.53 32.56
C ALA A 146 -12.57 2.69 32.18
N LYS A 147 -13.33 3.22 33.14
CA LYS A 147 -14.17 4.42 32.96
C LYS A 147 -13.32 5.66 32.60
N SER A 148 -12.16 5.83 33.23
CA SER A 148 -11.22 6.92 32.91
C SER A 148 -10.70 6.80 31.47
N LEU A 149 -10.20 5.62 31.08
CA LEU A 149 -9.68 5.39 29.73
C LEU A 149 -10.75 5.64 28.66
N LEU A 150 -12.00 5.22 28.92
CA LEU A 150 -13.09 5.48 27.99
C LEU A 150 -13.41 6.98 27.88
N SER A 151 -13.36 7.71 28.99
CA SER A 151 -13.55 9.15 29.00
C SER A 151 -12.50 9.85 28.14
N ASP A 152 -11.23 9.50 28.33
CA ASP A 152 -10.12 10.07 27.55
C ASP A 152 -10.24 9.71 26.07
N PHE A 153 -10.61 8.46 25.76
CA PHE A 153 -10.85 8.02 24.39
C PHE A 153 -12.01 8.78 23.74
N LYS A 154 -13.11 9.05 24.46
CA LYS A 154 -14.23 9.83 23.92
C LYS A 154 -13.81 11.23 23.49
N VAL A 155 -12.97 11.89 24.29
CA VAL A 155 -12.43 13.22 23.96
C VAL A 155 -11.57 13.12 22.72
N LEU A 156 -10.59 12.21 22.72
CA LEU A 156 -9.69 11.99 21.58
C LEU A 156 -10.46 11.68 20.29
N PHE A 157 -11.49 10.84 20.37
CA PHE A 157 -12.31 10.44 19.23
C PHE A 157 -13.07 11.62 18.64
N ALA A 158 -13.69 12.46 19.47
CA ALA A 158 -14.41 13.66 19.02
C ALA A 158 -13.47 14.72 18.41
N GLU A 159 -12.22 14.81 18.90
CA GLU A 159 -11.20 15.70 18.33
C GLU A 159 -10.63 15.17 17.01
N SER A 160 -10.56 13.85 16.85
CA SER A 160 -9.91 13.20 15.71
C SER A 160 -10.86 12.91 14.54
N PHE A 161 -12.16 12.73 14.81
CA PHE A 161 -13.14 12.29 13.83
C PHE A 161 -14.38 13.20 13.79
N ASP A 162 -14.94 13.40 12.60
CA ASP A 162 -16.24 14.06 12.45
C ASP A 162 -17.36 13.14 12.94
N LEU A 163 -17.95 13.51 14.08
CA LEU A 163 -19.03 12.76 14.72
C LEU A 163 -20.28 12.67 13.82
N SER A 164 -20.50 13.60 12.90
CA SER A 164 -21.65 13.58 11.99
C SER A 164 -21.51 12.56 10.87
N ALA A 165 -20.27 12.16 10.57
CA ALA A 165 -19.92 11.19 9.52
C ALA A 165 -19.49 9.83 10.09
N SER A 166 -19.58 9.63 11.40
CA SER A 166 -19.13 8.39 12.05
C SER A 166 -20.27 7.39 12.22
N ASP A 167 -20.07 6.17 11.72
CA ASP A 167 -21.07 5.08 11.81
C ASP A 167 -21.20 4.49 13.22
N PHE A 168 -20.32 4.85 14.15
CA PHE A 168 -20.33 4.34 15.52
C PHE A 168 -19.83 5.37 16.52
N LEU A 169 -20.39 5.32 17.74
CA LEU A 169 -19.95 6.14 18.86
C LEU A 169 -19.07 5.32 19.82
N PRO A 170 -18.09 5.96 20.49
CA PRO A 170 -17.24 5.30 21.48
C PRO A 170 -18.00 4.52 22.55
N ALA A 171 -19.20 4.96 22.95
CA ALA A 171 -20.02 4.27 23.95
C ALA A 171 -20.51 2.90 23.46
N GLY A 172 -20.86 2.77 22.17
CA GLY A 172 -21.30 1.51 21.57
C GLY A 172 -20.15 0.55 21.26
N LEU A 173 -18.92 1.06 21.08
CA LEU A 173 -17.77 0.22 20.77
C LEU A 173 -17.34 -0.68 21.96
N PHE A 174 -17.54 -0.20 23.18
CA PHE A 174 -17.08 -0.88 24.40
C PHE A 174 -18.21 -1.48 25.26
N ASN A 175 -19.49 -1.34 24.86
CA ASN A 175 -20.66 -1.93 25.54
C ASN A 175 -20.72 -1.69 27.07
N ILE A 176 -20.38 -0.48 27.52
CA ILE A 176 -20.35 -0.12 28.95
C ILE A 176 -21.74 0.33 29.48
N GLU A 177 -22.76 0.39 28.64
CA GLU A 177 -24.13 0.75 29.05
C GLU A 177 -24.77 -0.26 30.04
N ASN A 178 -24.16 -1.43 30.24
CA ASN A 178 -24.60 -2.47 31.18
C ASN A 178 -23.57 -2.79 32.29
N ALA A 179 -22.57 -1.93 32.53
CA ALA A 179 -21.58 -2.11 33.60
C ALA A 179 -21.94 -1.30 34.87
#